data_AF-A0A243RML1-F1
#
_entry.id   AF-A0A243RML1-F1
#
_cell.length_a   1.000
_cell.length_b   1.000
_cell.length_c   1.000
_cell.angle_alpha   90.00
_cell.angle_beta   90.00
_cell.angle_gamma   90.00
#
_symmetry.space_group_name_H-M   'P 1'
#
loop_
_entity.id
_entity.type
_entity.pdbx_description
1 polymer ?
#
loop_
_entity_poly.entity_id
_entity_poly.type
_entity_poly.pdbx_seq_one_letter_code
_entity_poly.pdbx_strand_id
1 'polypeptide(L)'
;MTLTTDRSAAFRPGVGTVPPSRLRGALARRLFLHAVRRLPLTVELPGGRRLGAGGPVMRLRHPEAFYRRVGAGGLIGFGEAYMARDWEADDLPAVLTVMAERLATLIPPGLQRLRRLAVRRVPRDELGGREDTRRNVHRHYDLSNDLFAEFLDETLTYSAALFDGPASWETLAGAQRAKIDRLLDQAGVGPGTRLLEIGTGWGELA
;
A
#
# COMPACT_ATOMS: atom_id res chain seq x y z
N MET A 1 -38.26 -5.48 -1.16
CA MET A 1 -37.42 -6.34 -0.31
C MET A 1 -36.30 -5.48 0.23
N THR A 2 -36.40 -5.13 1.51
CA THR A 2 -35.63 -4.08 2.17
C THR A 2 -34.21 -4.60 2.44
N LEU A 3 -33.21 -4.06 1.72
CA LEU A 3 -31.81 -4.34 2.00
C LEU A 3 -31.36 -3.44 3.16
N THR A 4 -31.49 -3.96 4.36
CA THR A 4 -30.93 -3.36 5.57
C THR A 4 -29.42 -3.27 5.43
N THR A 5 -28.92 -2.05 5.51
CA THR A 5 -27.50 -1.69 5.48
C THR A 5 -26.83 -2.20 6.75
N ASP A 6 -26.08 -3.30 6.66
CA ASP A 6 -25.08 -3.62 7.68
C ASP A 6 -23.68 -3.53 7.05
N ARG A 7 -23.15 -2.30 7.05
CA ARG A 7 -21.76 -1.98 6.67
C ARG A 7 -20.78 -2.21 7.83
N SER A 8 -21.03 -3.20 8.69
CA SER A 8 -20.12 -3.58 9.78
C SER A 8 -19.16 -4.72 9.42
N ALA A 9 -18.84 -4.89 8.13
CA ALA A 9 -17.78 -5.79 7.69
C ALA A 9 -16.40 -5.29 8.18
N ALA A 10 -16.08 -5.68 9.42
CA ALA A 10 -14.78 -5.83 10.05
C ALA A 10 -13.66 -4.93 9.52
N PHE A 11 -13.77 -3.63 9.78
CA PHE A 11 -12.60 -2.75 9.83
C PHE A 11 -11.60 -3.34 10.84
N ARG A 12 -10.34 -3.55 10.43
CA ARG A 12 -9.32 -4.23 11.25
C ARG A 12 -9.46 -3.88 12.75
N PRO A 13 -9.69 -4.85 13.63
CA PRO A 13 -9.78 -4.58 15.06
C PRO A 13 -8.48 -3.90 15.51
N GLY A 14 -8.60 -2.63 15.94
CA GLY A 14 -7.47 -1.81 16.41
C GLY A 14 -7.27 -0.49 15.67
N VAL A 15 -7.76 -0.33 14.44
CA VAL A 15 -7.60 0.96 13.72
C VAL A 15 -8.43 2.08 14.38
N GLY A 16 -9.55 1.75 15.04
CA GLY A 16 -10.29 2.71 15.85
C GLY A 16 -9.59 3.18 17.14
N THR A 17 -8.54 2.48 17.61
CA THR A 17 -7.86 2.80 18.87
C THR A 17 -6.52 3.50 18.66
N VAL A 18 -6.29 4.62 19.36
CA VAL A 18 -5.02 5.36 19.28
C VAL A 18 -4.01 4.78 20.28
N PRO A 19 -2.81 4.34 19.85
CA PRO A 19 -1.80 3.75 20.74
C PRO A 19 -1.38 4.70 21.89
N PRO A 20 -1.13 4.22 23.13
CA PRO A 20 -0.77 5.07 24.27
C PRO A 20 0.63 5.71 24.21
N SER A 21 1.35 5.58 23.10
CA SER A 21 2.78 5.89 22.95
C SER A 21 3.09 7.40 22.81
N ARG A 22 2.84 8.20 23.86
CA ARG A 22 3.05 9.66 23.86
C ARG A 22 4.49 10.08 23.53
N LEU A 23 5.49 9.44 24.15
CA LEU A 23 6.91 9.77 23.91
C LEU A 23 7.34 9.51 22.46
N ARG A 24 6.97 8.33 21.93
CA ARG A 24 7.24 7.99 20.52
C ARG A 24 6.46 8.89 19.56
N GLY A 25 5.25 9.30 19.94
CA GLY A 25 4.46 10.28 19.19
C GLY A 25 5.13 11.65 19.14
N ALA A 26 5.67 12.14 20.26
CA ALA A 26 6.42 13.40 20.28
C ALA A 26 7.66 13.36 19.39
N LEU A 27 8.41 12.24 19.41
CA LEU A 27 9.54 12.03 18.50
C LEU A 27 9.10 11.97 17.04
N ALA A 28 8.06 11.19 16.72
CA ALA A 28 7.50 11.09 15.38
C ALA A 28 7.05 12.45 14.85
N ARG A 29 6.40 13.28 15.68
CA ARG A 29 6.05 14.66 15.36
C ARG A 29 7.28 15.48 14.97
N ARG A 30 8.35 15.44 15.77
CA ARG A 30 9.57 16.21 15.50
C ARG A 30 10.21 15.78 14.18
N LEU A 31 10.31 14.48 13.94
CA LEU A 31 10.89 13.92 12.72
C LEU A 31 10.05 14.25 11.49
N PHE A 32 8.73 14.04 11.57
CA PHE A 32 7.79 14.34 10.50
C PHE A 32 7.85 15.81 10.11
N LEU A 33 7.71 16.73 11.07
CA LEU A 33 7.77 18.17 10.82
C LEU A 33 9.12 18.63 10.25
N HIS A 34 10.21 17.93 10.56
CA HIS A 34 11.52 18.21 9.96
C HIS A 34 11.61 17.71 8.52
N ALA A 35 11.15 16.48 8.26
CA ALA A 35 11.19 15.86 6.94
C ALA A 35 10.33 16.61 5.92
N VAL A 36 9.07 16.91 6.27
CA VAL A 36 8.10 17.49 5.33
C VAL A 36 8.48 18.88 4.85
N ARG A 37 9.29 19.64 5.60
CA ARG A 37 9.75 20.99 5.19
C ARG A 37 10.48 21.02 3.86
N ARG A 38 11.10 19.90 3.46
CA ARG A 38 11.91 19.81 2.23
C ARG A 38 11.25 18.98 1.13
N LEU A 39 10.05 18.44 1.40
CA LEU A 39 9.35 17.63 0.43
C LEU A 39 8.51 18.52 -0.49
N PRO A 40 8.39 18.18 -1.78
CA PRO A 40 7.40 18.76 -2.69
C PRO A 40 6.00 18.20 -2.34
N LEU A 41 5.59 18.46 -1.09
CA LEU A 41 4.31 18.10 -0.50
C LEU A 41 3.79 19.32 0.28
N THR A 42 2.49 19.54 0.27
CA THR A 42 1.82 20.51 1.16
C THR A 42 1.15 19.75 2.30
N VAL A 43 1.62 19.93 3.54
CA VAL A 43 0.94 19.42 4.73
C VAL A 43 0.10 20.51 5.37
N GLU A 44 -1.21 20.35 5.38
CA GLU A 44 -2.15 21.25 6.04
C GLU A 44 -2.49 20.73 7.44
N LEU A 45 -2.22 21.55 8.45
CA LEU A 45 -2.54 21.30 9.86
C LEU A 45 -3.90 21.89 10.22
N PRO A 46 -4.55 21.41 11.30
CA PRO A 46 -5.70 22.10 11.87
C PRO A 46 -5.35 23.56 12.19
N GLY A 47 -6.26 24.47 11.85
CA GLY A 47 -6.02 25.92 11.96
C GLY A 47 -5.35 26.55 10.73
N GLY A 48 -5.29 25.85 9.60
CA GLY A 48 -4.89 26.42 8.30
C GLY A 48 -3.39 26.59 8.09
N ARG A 49 -2.56 26.21 9.07
CA ARG A 49 -1.10 26.25 8.93
C ARG A 49 -0.65 25.23 7.89
N ARG A 50 0.13 25.67 6.90
CA ARG A 50 0.72 24.82 5.86
C ARG A 50 2.22 24.65 6.03
N LEU A 51 2.72 23.48 5.68
CA LEU A 51 4.15 23.11 5.72
C LEU A 51 4.55 22.43 4.41
N GLY A 52 5.85 22.49 4.08
CA GLY A 52 6.44 21.82 2.92
C GLY A 52 6.65 22.77 1.73
N ALA A 53 7.13 22.23 0.62
CA ALA A 53 7.62 23.00 -0.53
C ALA A 53 6.56 23.19 -1.65
N GLY A 54 5.28 22.95 -1.36
CA GLY A 54 4.21 22.95 -2.36
C GLY A 54 4.03 21.57 -3.00
N GLY A 55 3.00 21.40 -3.84
CA GLY A 55 2.65 20.09 -4.45
C GLY A 55 1.40 19.46 -3.82
N PRO A 56 1.22 18.12 -3.94
CA PRO A 56 0.04 17.41 -3.47
C PRO A 56 -0.29 17.72 -2.00
N VAL A 57 -1.58 17.76 -1.66
CA VAL A 57 -2.03 18.20 -0.33
C VAL A 57 -2.34 17.00 0.57
N MET A 58 -1.62 16.92 1.69
CA MET A 58 -1.88 16.03 2.81
C MET A 58 -2.51 16.84 3.95
N ARG A 59 -3.77 16.58 4.31
CA ARG A 59 -4.45 17.27 5.42
C ARG A 59 -4.41 16.42 6.68
N LEU A 60 -3.82 16.94 7.76
CA LEU A 60 -3.87 16.33 9.07
C LEU A 60 -5.17 16.74 9.79
N ARG A 61 -6.05 15.78 10.05
CA ARG A 61 -7.32 15.99 10.78
C ARG A 61 -7.13 15.86 12.29
N HIS A 62 -6.41 14.81 12.70
CA HIS A 62 -6.13 14.52 14.11
C HIS A 62 -4.62 14.34 14.34
N PRO A 63 -3.83 15.44 14.41
CA PRO A 63 -2.37 15.36 14.47
C PRO A 63 -1.83 14.51 15.63
N GLU A 64 -2.42 14.58 16.82
CA GLU A 64 -1.94 13.79 17.96
C GLU A 64 -2.09 12.28 17.71
N ALA A 65 -3.26 11.87 17.21
CA ALA A 65 -3.54 10.48 16.86
C ALA A 65 -2.60 9.99 15.73
N PHE A 66 -2.46 10.80 14.68
CA PHE A 66 -1.51 10.56 13.59
C PHE A 66 -0.10 10.29 14.11
N TYR A 67 0.47 11.21 14.89
CA TYR A 67 1.84 11.07 15.38
C TYR A 67 2.00 9.88 16.34
N ARG A 68 0.99 9.58 17.17
CA ARG A 68 1.01 8.41 18.06
C ARG A 68 1.01 7.11 17.28
N ARG A 69 0.21 6.99 16.21
CA ARG A 69 0.21 5.81 15.32
C ARG A 69 1.53 5.67 14.58
N VAL A 70 2.03 6.72 13.94
CA VAL A 70 3.32 6.71 13.24
C VAL A 70 4.46 6.36 14.22
N GLY A 71 4.46 6.92 15.42
CA GLY A 71 5.45 6.60 16.45
C GLY A 71 5.38 5.16 16.99
N ALA A 72 4.19 4.55 17.00
CA ALA A 72 4.00 3.17 17.46
C ALA A 72 4.29 2.12 16.38
N GLY A 73 3.86 2.40 15.14
CA GLY A 73 3.78 1.43 14.04
C GLY A 73 4.55 1.81 12.78
N GLY A 74 5.24 2.96 12.74
CA GLY A 74 5.99 3.39 11.56
C GLY A 74 5.11 3.52 10.33
N LEU A 75 5.49 2.86 9.23
CA LEU A 75 4.74 2.84 7.97
C LEU A 75 3.35 2.20 8.12
N ILE A 76 3.22 1.15 8.95
CA ILE A 76 1.90 0.55 9.24
C ILE A 76 1.03 1.58 9.95
N GLY A 77 1.59 2.25 10.96
CA GLY A 77 0.89 3.32 11.69
C GLY A 77 0.50 4.51 10.80
N PHE A 78 1.29 4.82 9.77
CA PHE A 78 0.95 5.84 8.77
C PHE A 78 -0.28 5.43 7.93
N GLY A 79 -0.33 4.19 7.46
CA GLY A 79 -1.48 3.63 6.75
C GLY A 79 -2.72 3.53 7.64
N GLU A 80 -2.58 3.05 8.87
CA GLU A 80 -3.67 3.00 9.86
C GLU A 80 -4.21 4.40 10.17
N ALA A 81 -3.35 5.42 10.22
CA ALA A 81 -3.77 6.80 10.42
C ALA A 81 -4.60 7.33 9.23
N TYR A 82 -4.32 6.89 7.99
CA TYR A 82 -5.15 7.21 6.82
C TYR A 82 -6.52 6.53 6.93
N MET A 83 -6.51 5.23 7.22
CA MET A 83 -7.73 4.44 7.40
C MET A 83 -8.61 5.03 8.51
N ALA A 84 -8.01 5.47 9.62
CA ALA A 84 -8.69 6.08 10.76
C ALA A 84 -9.11 7.55 10.52
N ARG A 85 -8.85 8.12 9.34
CA ARG A 85 -9.10 9.54 9.01
C ARG A 85 -8.34 10.54 9.89
N ASP A 86 -7.23 10.14 10.50
CA ASP A 86 -6.33 11.07 11.20
C ASP A 86 -5.62 12.00 10.22
N TRP A 87 -5.49 11.57 8.96
CA TRP A 87 -5.09 12.38 7.82
C TRP A 87 -5.78 11.92 6.54
N GLU A 88 -5.79 12.78 5.53
CA GLU A 88 -6.38 12.53 4.22
C GLU A 88 -5.62 13.27 3.12
N ALA A 89 -5.93 12.95 1.87
CA ALA A 89 -5.42 13.63 0.68
C ALA A 89 -6.49 13.63 -0.40
N ASP A 90 -6.53 14.68 -1.22
CA ASP A 90 -7.40 14.73 -2.41
C ASP A 90 -6.87 13.79 -3.50
N ASP A 91 -5.54 13.73 -3.64
CA ASP A 91 -4.83 12.83 -4.52
C ASP A 91 -3.85 11.98 -3.69
N LEU A 92 -4.37 10.86 -3.18
CA LEU A 92 -3.58 9.93 -2.36
C LEU A 92 -2.37 9.38 -3.13
N PRO A 93 -2.51 8.89 -4.39
CA PRO A 93 -1.36 8.45 -5.18
C PRO A 93 -0.26 9.51 -5.26
N ALA A 94 -0.58 10.76 -5.59
CA ALA A 94 0.43 11.81 -5.71
C ALA A 94 1.16 12.08 -4.39
N VAL A 95 0.44 12.10 -3.25
CA VAL A 95 1.06 12.22 -1.93
C VAL A 95 2.01 11.05 -1.64
N LEU A 96 1.58 9.81 -1.94
CA LEU A 96 2.40 8.63 -1.71
C LEU A 96 3.62 8.58 -2.64
N THR A 97 3.50 9.03 -3.89
CA THR A 97 4.61 9.12 -4.86
C THR A 97 5.72 10.02 -4.34
N VAL A 98 5.39 11.22 -3.85
CA VAL A 98 6.37 12.15 -3.25
C VAL A 98 7.11 11.49 -2.09
N MET A 99 6.40 10.77 -1.24
CA MET A 99 6.99 10.05 -0.11
C MET A 99 7.88 8.89 -0.58
N ALA A 100 7.45 8.13 -1.60
CA ALA A 100 8.17 6.97 -2.15
C ALA A 100 9.47 7.37 -2.86
N GLU A 101 9.44 8.40 -3.70
CA GLU A 101 10.63 8.93 -4.39
C GLU A 101 11.70 9.43 -3.41
N ARG A 102 11.29 9.88 -2.22
CA ARG A 102 12.18 10.42 -1.21
C ARG A 102 12.42 9.45 -0.04
N LEU A 103 11.81 8.26 -0.03
CA LEU A 103 11.97 7.26 1.04
C LEU A 103 13.43 6.80 1.19
N ALA A 104 14.20 6.79 0.10
CA ALA A 104 15.64 6.52 0.10
C ALA A 104 16.49 7.66 0.73
N THR A 105 15.96 8.88 0.80
CA THR A 105 16.67 10.09 1.28
C THR A 105 16.09 10.69 2.56
N LEU A 106 14.91 10.20 3.00
CA LEU A 106 14.20 10.70 4.17
C LEU A 106 14.88 10.36 5.49
N ILE A 107 15.57 9.21 5.52
CA ILE A 107 16.30 8.74 6.71
C ILE A 107 17.79 9.00 6.45
N PRO A 108 18.44 9.89 7.22
CA PRO A 108 19.86 10.14 7.11
C PRO A 108 20.68 8.85 7.20
N PRO A 109 21.81 8.71 6.49
CA PRO A 109 22.61 7.49 6.48
C PRO A 109 23.01 6.98 7.88
N GLY A 110 23.22 7.89 8.84
CA GLY A 110 23.50 7.53 10.24
C GLY A 110 22.31 6.87 10.96
N LEU A 111 21.08 7.29 10.66
CA LEU A 111 19.85 6.70 11.20
C LEU A 111 19.47 5.39 10.48
N GLN A 112 19.90 5.19 9.24
CA GLN A 112 19.75 3.90 8.54
C GLN A 112 20.46 2.76 9.29
N ARG A 113 21.56 3.05 10.01
CA ARG A 113 22.26 2.06 10.86
C ARG A 113 21.42 1.62 12.06
N LEU A 114 20.53 2.50 12.55
CA LEU A 114 19.61 2.23 13.66
C LEU A 114 18.31 1.53 13.20
N ARG A 115 18.10 1.38 11.88
CA ARG A 115 16.93 0.70 11.29
C ARG A 115 16.71 -0.70 11.88
N ARG A 116 17.80 -1.41 12.18
CA ARG A 116 17.77 -2.75 12.81
C ARG A 116 17.16 -2.78 14.22
N LEU A 117 17.13 -1.65 14.92
CA LEU A 117 16.53 -1.51 16.25
C LEU A 117 15.06 -1.07 16.21
N ALA A 118 14.62 -0.47 15.09
CA ALA A 118 13.28 0.10 14.92
C ALA A 118 12.35 -0.78 14.08
N VAL A 119 12.88 -1.62 13.19
CA VAL A 119 12.10 -2.61 12.45
C VAL A 119 11.66 -3.68 13.44
N ARG A 120 10.35 -3.74 13.73
CA ARG A 120 9.76 -4.90 14.41
C ARG A 120 10.21 -6.14 13.64
N ARG A 121 10.91 -7.05 14.33
CA ARG A 121 11.19 -8.37 13.76
C ARG A 121 9.85 -8.99 13.40
N VAL A 122 9.74 -9.50 12.17
CA VAL A 122 8.63 -10.36 11.77
C VAL A 122 8.54 -11.47 12.84
N PRO A 123 7.37 -11.70 13.46
CA PRO A 123 7.20 -12.78 14.42
C PRO A 123 7.71 -14.10 13.84
N ARG A 124 8.46 -14.89 14.60
CA ARG A 124 9.08 -16.13 14.10
C ARG A 124 8.04 -17.19 13.70
N ASP A 125 6.83 -17.01 14.18
CA ASP A 125 5.58 -17.70 13.91
C ASP A 125 5.02 -17.46 12.49
N GLU A 126 5.64 -16.58 11.69
CA GLU A 126 5.39 -16.48 10.24
C GLU A 126 6.43 -17.23 9.39
N LEU A 127 7.41 -17.91 10.01
CA LEU A 127 8.49 -18.63 9.33
C LEU A 127 8.35 -20.15 9.51
N GLY A 128 7.60 -20.79 8.61
CA GLY A 128 8.04 -22.07 8.04
C GLY A 128 7.32 -23.38 8.42
N GLY A 129 6.18 -23.38 9.10
CA GLY A 129 5.37 -24.59 9.30
C GLY A 129 4.32 -24.80 8.20
N ARG A 130 4.08 -26.05 7.73
CA ARG A 130 2.97 -26.39 6.81
C ARG A 130 1.60 -25.90 7.31
N GLU A 131 1.39 -25.93 8.63
CA GLU A 131 0.17 -25.42 9.27
C GLU A 131 0.12 -23.88 9.30
N ASP A 132 1.26 -23.22 9.45
CA ASP A 132 1.35 -21.75 9.41
C ASP A 132 1.12 -21.23 7.98
N THR A 133 1.64 -21.92 6.97
CA THR A 133 1.35 -21.62 5.56
C THR A 133 -0.13 -21.75 5.25
N ARG A 134 -0.81 -22.82 5.69
CA ARG A 134 -2.27 -22.97 5.51
C ARG A 134 -3.06 -21.86 6.20
N ARG A 135 -2.70 -21.52 7.44
CA ARG A 135 -3.36 -20.45 8.20
C ARG A 135 -3.12 -19.08 7.59
N ASN A 136 -1.92 -18.81 7.07
CA ASN A 136 -1.59 -17.55 6.40
C ASN A 136 -2.27 -17.43 5.03
N VAL A 137 -2.36 -18.51 4.25
CA VAL A 137 -3.09 -18.53 2.97
C VAL A 137 -4.60 -18.34 3.18
N HIS A 138 -5.20 -19.02 4.15
CA HIS A 138 -6.64 -18.89 4.44
C HIS A 138 -7.03 -17.48 4.94
N ARG A 139 -6.10 -16.76 5.58
CA ARG A 139 -6.39 -15.41 6.10
C ARG A 139 -6.41 -14.33 5.02
N HIS A 140 -5.96 -14.61 3.80
CA HIS A 140 -5.65 -13.58 2.80
C HIS A 140 -6.33 -13.74 1.43
N TYR A 141 -7.21 -14.74 1.24
CA TYR A 141 -7.90 -14.94 -0.05
C TYR A 141 -9.37 -15.31 0.10
N ASP A 142 -10.10 -14.55 0.92
CA ASP A 142 -11.56 -14.61 1.00
C ASP A 142 -12.18 -13.35 0.35
N LEU A 143 -11.51 -12.82 -0.69
CA LEU A 143 -12.03 -11.73 -1.52
C LEU A 143 -12.72 -12.38 -2.72
N SER A 144 -14.00 -12.07 -2.93
CA SER A 144 -14.79 -12.65 -4.01
C SER A 144 -14.28 -12.18 -5.38
N ASN A 145 -14.47 -13.01 -6.41
CA ASN A 145 -14.24 -12.60 -7.80
C ASN A 145 -15.04 -11.35 -8.16
N ASP A 146 -16.23 -11.16 -7.56
CA ASP A 146 -17.04 -9.97 -7.75
C ASP A 146 -16.28 -8.70 -7.36
N LEU A 147 -15.53 -8.71 -6.25
CA LEU A 147 -14.72 -7.57 -5.86
C LEU A 147 -13.63 -7.26 -6.89
N PHE A 148 -12.96 -8.29 -7.41
CA PHE A 148 -11.89 -8.11 -8.39
C PHE A 148 -12.43 -7.63 -9.75
N ALA A 149 -13.60 -8.11 -10.15
CA ALA A 149 -14.27 -7.68 -11.37
C ALA A 149 -14.64 -6.19 -11.38
N GLU A 150 -14.73 -5.52 -10.21
CA GLU A 150 -14.98 -4.09 -10.13
C GLU A 150 -13.80 -3.22 -10.60
N PHE A 151 -12.57 -3.75 -10.62
CA PHE A 151 -11.37 -2.95 -10.92
C PHE A 151 -10.32 -3.65 -11.80
N LEU A 152 -10.54 -4.91 -12.19
CA LEU A 152 -9.73 -5.61 -13.19
C LEU A 152 -10.48 -5.67 -14.53
N ASP A 153 -9.72 -5.86 -15.60
CA ASP A 153 -10.30 -6.11 -16.92
C ASP A 153 -10.94 -7.51 -17.00
N GLU A 154 -11.51 -7.85 -18.15
CA GLU A 154 -12.21 -9.12 -18.35
C GLU A 154 -11.36 -10.37 -18.14
N THR A 155 -10.02 -10.25 -18.17
CA THR A 155 -9.09 -11.35 -17.90
C THR A 155 -8.91 -11.64 -16.40
N LEU A 156 -9.40 -10.76 -15.52
CA LEU A 156 -9.17 -10.80 -14.06
C LEU A 156 -7.68 -10.82 -13.66
N THR A 157 -6.84 -10.22 -14.51
CA THR A 157 -5.40 -10.28 -14.33
C THR A 157 -4.91 -9.33 -13.26
N TYR A 158 -4.61 -9.88 -12.08
CA TYR A 158 -4.06 -9.10 -10.97
C TYR A 158 -2.54 -9.04 -10.98
N SER A 159 -1.97 -8.58 -12.09
CA SER A 159 -0.54 -8.32 -12.29
C SER A 159 -0.33 -7.09 -13.20
N ALA A 160 0.91 -6.60 -13.28
CA ALA A 160 1.22 -5.43 -14.08
C ALA A 160 1.06 -5.71 -15.58
N ALA A 161 0.36 -4.83 -16.30
CA ALA A 161 0.19 -4.88 -17.74
C ALA A 161 1.35 -4.20 -18.49
N LEU A 162 1.50 -4.49 -19.79
CA LEU A 162 2.50 -3.89 -20.67
C LEU A 162 1.83 -2.93 -21.66
N PHE A 163 1.96 -1.63 -21.42
CA PHE A 163 1.35 -0.60 -22.28
C PHE A 163 2.36 -0.06 -23.32
N ASP A 164 1.95 -0.02 -24.58
CA ASP A 164 2.69 0.62 -25.67
C ASP A 164 2.36 2.12 -25.84
N GLY A 165 1.56 2.68 -24.92
CA GLY A 165 1.10 4.06 -24.94
C GLY A 165 0.53 4.50 -23.58
N PRO A 166 -0.21 5.63 -23.52
CA PRO A 166 -0.86 6.07 -22.29
C PRO A 166 -1.82 5.00 -21.75
N ALA A 167 -1.71 4.70 -20.47
CA ALA A 167 -2.59 3.73 -19.81
C ALA A 167 -4.00 4.31 -19.65
N SER A 168 -5.00 3.52 -20.04
CA SER A 168 -6.43 3.80 -19.83
C SER A 168 -7.18 2.50 -19.59
N TRP A 169 -8.45 2.59 -19.18
CA TRP A 169 -9.28 1.40 -18.99
C TRP A 169 -9.47 0.62 -20.29
N GLU A 170 -9.69 1.33 -21.40
CA GLU A 170 -9.91 0.76 -22.73
C GLU A 170 -8.68 0.03 -23.28
N THR A 171 -7.49 0.39 -22.80
CA THR A 171 -6.22 -0.21 -23.24
C THR A 171 -5.72 -1.31 -22.31
N LEU A 172 -6.32 -1.48 -21.12
CA LEU A 172 -5.84 -2.40 -20.09
C LEU A 172 -5.83 -3.86 -20.57
N ALA A 173 -6.94 -4.35 -21.13
CA ALA A 173 -7.02 -5.74 -21.61
C ALA A 173 -6.01 -6.04 -22.71
N GLY A 174 -5.82 -5.09 -23.65
CA GLY A 174 -4.79 -5.20 -24.68
C GLY A 174 -3.39 -5.26 -24.09
N ALA A 175 -3.11 -4.43 -23.09
CA ALA A 175 -1.83 -4.39 -22.39
C ALA A 175 -1.55 -5.65 -21.57
N GLN A 176 -2.59 -6.31 -21.02
CA GLN A 176 -2.42 -7.60 -20.32
C GLN A 176 -2.05 -8.73 -21.30
N ARG A 177 -2.68 -8.78 -22.48
CA ARG A 177 -2.31 -9.72 -23.55
C ARG A 177 -0.90 -9.46 -24.09
N ALA A 178 -0.56 -8.19 -24.33
CA ALA A 178 0.77 -7.81 -24.81
C ALA A 178 1.88 -8.23 -23.81
N LYS A 179 1.60 -8.16 -22.50
CA LYS A 179 2.49 -8.67 -21.45
C LYS A 179 2.68 -10.19 -21.59
N ILE A 180 1.61 -10.96 -21.81
CA ILE A 180 1.71 -12.41 -22.02
C ILE A 180 2.54 -12.73 -23.26
N ASP A 181 2.21 -12.13 -24.41
CA ASP A 181 2.90 -12.36 -25.67
C ASP A 181 4.40 -12.09 -25.51
N ARG A 182 4.74 -10.97 -24.85
CA ARG A 182 6.13 -10.62 -24.53
C ARG A 182 6.84 -11.65 -23.65
N LEU A 183 6.16 -12.20 -22.65
CA LEU A 183 6.73 -13.23 -21.77
C LEU A 183 6.95 -14.54 -22.53
N LEU A 184 6.01 -14.95 -23.38
CA LEU A 184 6.12 -16.14 -24.22
C LEU A 184 7.26 -16.00 -25.24
N ASP A 185 7.39 -14.84 -25.87
CA ASP A 185 8.50 -14.50 -26.78
C ASP A 185 9.85 -14.56 -26.06
N GLN A 186 9.94 -13.99 -24.84
CA GLN A 186 11.17 -14.04 -24.04
C GLN A 186 11.55 -15.45 -23.61
N ALA A 187 10.55 -16.30 -23.35
CA ALA A 187 10.75 -17.69 -23.01
C ALA A 187 11.04 -18.57 -24.25
N GLY A 188 10.94 -18.02 -25.46
CA GLY A 188 11.15 -18.75 -26.71
C GLY A 188 10.09 -19.83 -26.95
N VAL A 189 8.86 -19.59 -26.50
CA VAL A 189 7.76 -20.55 -26.65
C VAL A 189 7.33 -20.62 -28.11
N GLY A 190 7.35 -21.83 -28.65
CA GLY A 190 6.91 -22.12 -30.01
C GLY A 190 6.25 -23.50 -30.14
N PRO A 191 5.93 -23.93 -31.38
CA PRO A 191 5.30 -25.22 -31.62
C PRO A 191 6.08 -26.39 -30.98
N GLY A 192 5.38 -27.23 -30.23
CA GLY A 192 5.98 -28.38 -29.53
C GLY A 192 6.58 -28.08 -28.15
N THR A 193 6.56 -26.82 -27.71
CA THR A 193 7.00 -26.44 -26.35
C THR A 193 6.05 -26.99 -25.30
N ARG A 194 6.60 -27.57 -24.23
CA ARG A 194 5.85 -27.90 -23.02
C ARG A 194 6.12 -26.83 -21.98
N LEU A 195 5.08 -26.10 -21.59
CA LEU A 195 5.17 -24.97 -20.66
C LEU A 195 4.67 -25.37 -19.26
N LEU A 196 5.30 -24.84 -18.22
CA LEU A 196 4.83 -24.89 -16.84
C LEU A 196 4.65 -23.45 -16.35
N GLU A 197 3.44 -23.11 -15.95
CA GLU A 197 3.14 -21.84 -15.28
C GLU A 197 2.98 -22.08 -13.79
N ILE A 198 3.74 -21.34 -12.97
CA ILE A 198 3.64 -21.40 -11.51
C ILE A 198 2.83 -20.20 -11.05
N GLY A 199 1.61 -20.46 -10.57
CA GLY A 199 0.68 -19.42 -10.11
C GLY A 199 -0.15 -18.82 -11.24
N THR A 200 -0.91 -19.66 -11.95
CA THR A 200 -1.70 -19.30 -13.16
C THR A 200 -2.80 -18.26 -12.94
N GLY A 201 -3.09 -17.89 -11.68
CA GLY A 201 -4.19 -16.98 -11.36
C GLY A 201 -5.52 -17.53 -11.87
N TRP A 202 -6.16 -16.79 -12.77
CA TRP A 202 -7.41 -17.17 -13.45
C TRP A 202 -7.20 -17.93 -14.77
N GLY A 203 -5.96 -18.31 -15.10
CA GLY A 203 -5.63 -19.07 -16.31
C GLY A 203 -5.51 -18.23 -17.57
N GLU A 204 -5.12 -16.95 -17.45
CA GLU A 204 -5.00 -16.03 -18.59
C GLU A 204 -4.02 -16.55 -19.67
N LEU A 205 -2.98 -17.26 -19.27
CA LEU A 205 -1.96 -17.83 -20.15
C LEU A 205 -2.40 -19.16 -20.83
N ALA A 206 -3.43 -19.83 -20.28
CA ALA A 206 -3.74 -21.24 -20.55
C ALA A 206 -4.74 -21.47 -21.69
#